data_AF-A0A355SBZ7-F1
#
_entry.id   AF-A0A355SBZ7-F1
#
_cell.length_a   1.000
_cell.length_b   1.000
_cell.length_c   1.000
_cell.angle_alpha   90.00
_cell.angle_beta   90.00
_cell.angle_gamma   90.00
#
_symmetry.space_group_name_H-M   'P 1'
#
loop_
_entity.id
_entity.type
_entity.pdbx_description
1 polymer ?
#
loop_
_entity_poly.entity_id
_entity_poly.type
_entity_poly.pdbx_seq_one_letter_code
_entity_poly.pdbx_strand_id
1 'polypeptide(L)' 'MIPIIGILKNTELFFNINEKNIKTMLKCLGNNKRNYTKGDFIFLAGKSAPFLCILLSGKAQVIKENILGD' A
#
# COMPACT_ATOMS: atom_id res chain seq x y z
N MET A 1 -7.32 5.10 -17.18
CA MET A 1 -7.58 4.44 -15.89
C MET A 1 -6.77 3.15 -15.85
N ILE A 2 -5.70 3.07 -15.06
CA ILE A 2 -4.87 1.85 -14.98
C ILE A 2 -5.58 0.86 -14.06
N PRO A 3 -5.83 -0.40 -14.50
CA PRO A 3 -6.38 -1.42 -13.63
C PRO A 3 -5.39 -1.74 -12.51
N ILE A 4 -5.86 -1.82 -11.26
CA ILE A 4 -5.03 -2.12 -10.06
C ILE A 4 -4.13 -3.32 -10.26
N ILE A 5 -4.60 -4.35 -10.96
CA ILE A 5 -3.82 -5.55 -11.29
C ILE A 5 -2.53 -5.22 -12.05
N GLY A 6 -2.54 -4.23 -12.94
CA GLY A 6 -1.34 -3.78 -13.64
C GLY A 6 -0.31 -3.14 -12.70
N ILE A 7 -0.77 -2.37 -11.71
CA ILE A 7 0.12 -1.80 -10.67
C ILE A 7 0.73 -2.92 -9.83
N LEU A 8 -0.08 -3.88 -9.39
CA LEU A 8 0.40 -4.98 -8.55
C LEU A 8 1.45 -5.83 -9.25
N LYS A 9 1.26 -6.15 -10.54
CA LYS A 9 2.24 -6.90 -11.36
C LYS A 9 3.61 -6.21 -11.49
N ASN A 10 3.65 -4.89 -11.32
CA ASN A 10 4.89 -4.12 -11.36
C ASN A 10 5.61 -4.07 -10.01
N THR A 11 5.06 -4.68 -8.96
CA THR A 11 5.71 -4.79 -7.66
C THR A 11 6.41 -6.15 -7.52
N GLU A 12 7.56 -6.17 -6.85
CA GLU A 12 8.31 -7.40 -6.58
C GLU A 12 7.45 -8.44 -5.84
N LEU A 13 6.55 -7.98 -4.97
CA LEU A 13 5.66 -8.84 -4.18
C LEU A 13 4.78 -9.77 -5.03
N PHE A 14 4.40 -9.35 -6.24
CA PHE A 14 3.59 -10.16 -7.16
C PHE A 14 4.36 -10.60 -8.41
N PHE A 15 5.70 -10.60 -8.33
CA PHE A 15 6.55 -11.06 -9.43
C PHE A 15 6.20 -12.50 -9.83
N ASN A 16 6.10 -12.75 -11.13
CA ASN A 16 5.78 -14.05 -11.71
C ASN A 16 4.43 -14.66 -11.26
N ILE A 17 3.50 -13.85 -10.71
CA ILE A 17 2.13 -14.27 -10.40
C ILE A 17 1.21 -13.81 -11.54
N ASN A 18 0.50 -14.76 -12.16
CA ASN A 18 -0.47 -14.43 -13.20
C ASN A 18 -1.70 -13.69 -12.62
N GLU A 19 -2.43 -12.98 -13.47
CA GLU A 19 -3.54 -12.11 -13.04
C GLU A 19 -4.69 -12.86 -12.36
N LYS A 20 -4.98 -14.09 -12.79
CA LYS A 20 -6.02 -14.93 -12.19
C LYS A 20 -5.65 -15.25 -10.75
N ASN A 21 -4.40 -15.63 -10.51
CA ASN A 21 -3.89 -15.95 -9.18
C ASN A 21 -3.85 -14.70 -8.28
N ILE A 22 -3.42 -13.54 -8.81
CA ILE A 22 -3.47 -12.27 -8.06
C ILE A 22 -4.91 -11.97 -7.62
N LYS A 23 -5.90 -12.09 -8.52
CA LYS A 23 -7.32 -11.85 -8.19
C LYS A 23 -7.82 -12.80 -7.09
N THR A 24 -7.48 -14.09 -7.18
CA THR A 24 -7.85 -15.07 -6.16
C THR A 24 -7.21 -14.74 -4.82
N MET A 25 -5.90 -14.44 -4.79
CA MET A 25 -5.19 -14.07 -3.56
C MET A 25 -5.81 -12.83 -2.89
N LEU A 26 -6.09 -11.78 -3.67
CA LEU A 26 -6.73 -10.57 -3.15
C LEU A 26 -8.10 -10.83 -2.52
N LYS A 27 -8.88 -11.76 -3.09
CA LYS A 27 -10.16 -12.18 -2.53
C LYS A 27 -9.97 -12.91 -1.19
N CYS A 28 -8.97 -13.78 -1.08
CA CYS A 28 -8.66 -14.52 0.14
C CYS A 28 -8.12 -13.62 1.26
N LEU A 29 -7.31 -12.62 0.91
CA LEU A 29 -6.63 -11.73 1.86
C LEU A 29 -7.51 -10.56 2.36
N GLY A 30 -8.74 -10.43 1.87
CA GLY A 30 -9.64 -9.34 2.25
C GLY A 30 -9.11 -7.97 1.81
N ASN A 31 -8.88 -7.81 0.50
CA ASN A 31 -8.38 -6.54 -0.03
C ASN A 31 -9.30 -5.36 0.33
N ASN A 32 -8.68 -4.22 0.66
CA ASN A 32 -9.38 -2.98 0.95
C ASN A 32 -8.69 -1.84 0.23
N LYS A 33 -9.46 -0.82 -0.17
CA LYS A 33 -8.92 0.44 -0.70
C LYS A 33 -9.16 1.55 0.31
N ARG A 34 -8.16 2.41 0.49
CA ARG A 34 -8.27 3.61 1.32
C ARG A 34 -7.78 4.80 0.50
N ASN A 35 -8.48 5.92 0.65
CA ASN A 35 -8.11 7.18 0.03
C ASN A 35 -7.65 8.13 1.14
N TYR A 36 -6.66 8.93 0.83
CA TYR A 36 -6.08 9.93 1.72
C TYR A 36 -5.98 11.25 0.95
N THR A 37 -6.27 12.34 1.65
CA THR A 37 -6.10 13.71 1.15
C THR A 37 -4.74 14.26 1.56
N LYS A 38 -4.31 15.36 0.92
CA LYS A 38 -3.02 15.99 1.24
C LYS A 38 -3.02 16.44 2.70
N GLY A 39 -2.05 15.95 3.48
CA GLY A 39 -1.92 16.25 4.91
C GLY A 39 -2.43 15.13 5.82
N ASP A 40 -3.13 14.13 5.30
CA ASP A 40 -3.57 12.99 6.11
C ASP A 40 -2.39 12.10 6.52
N PHE A 41 -2.42 11.65 7.78
CA PHE A 41 -1.50 10.62 8.25
C PHE A 41 -1.95 9.24 7.78
N ILE A 42 -1.08 8.55 7.02
CA ILE A 42 -1.32 7.17 6.57
C ILE A 42 -0.99 6.17 7.68
N PHE A 43 0.19 6.31 8.28
CA PHE A 43 0.68 5.52 9.41
C PHE A 43 1.35 6.42 10.44
N LEU A 44 1.23 6.06 11.72
CA LEU A 44 1.90 6.72 12.84
C LEU A 44 2.79 5.72 13.58
N ALA A 45 4.03 6.11 13.85
CA ALA A 45 4.94 5.29 14.64
C ALA A 45 4.35 5.00 16.04
N GLY A 46 4.56 3.78 16.54
CA GLY A 46 4.00 3.35 17.83
C GLY A 46 2.51 3.01 17.82
N LYS A 47 1.80 3.21 16.70
CA LYS A 47 0.45 2.67 16.51
C LYS A 47 0.51 1.34 15.77
N SER A 48 -0.33 0.40 16.19
CA SER A 48 -0.43 -0.90 15.50
C SER A 48 -0.99 -0.69 14.10
N ALA A 49 -0.25 -1.16 13.10
CA ALA A 49 -0.66 -1.17 11.70
C ALA A 49 -0.47 -2.59 11.13
N PRO A 50 -1.34 -3.56 11.47
CA PRO A 50 -1.20 -4.95 11.06
C PRO A 50 -1.64 -5.15 9.59
N PHE A 51 -1.24 -4.26 8.69
CA PHE A 51 -1.68 -4.25 7.30
C PHE A 51 -0.49 -4.00 6.37
N LEU A 52 -0.50 -4.68 5.22
CA LEU A 52 0.36 -4.36 4.08
C LEU A 52 -0.44 -3.54 3.07
N CYS A 53 0.10 -2.39 2.67
CA CYS A 53 -0.53 -1.50 1.70
C CYS A 53 0.38 -1.26 0.49
N ILE A 54 -0.22 -1.07 -0.68
CA ILE A 54 0.46 -0.68 -1.91
C ILE A 54 -0.12 0.66 -2.37
N LEU A 55 0.75 1.64 -2.63
CA LEU A 55 0.33 2.95 -3.11
C LEU A 55 -0.12 2.85 -4.57
N LEU A 56 -1.41 3.06 -4.82
CA LEU A 56 -2.00 2.93 -6.16
C LEU A 56 -1.84 4.20 -7.00
N SER A 57 -1.81 5.37 -6.37
CA SER A 57 -1.65 6.66 -7.03
C SER A 57 -1.17 7.74 -6.06
N GLY A 58 -0.54 8.79 -6.59
CA GLY A 58 -0.05 9.92 -5.80
C GLY A 58 1.36 9.70 -5.25
N LYS A 59 1.68 10.40 -4.15
CA LYS A 59 2.96 10.32 -3.44
C LYS A 59 2.70 10.29 -1.94
N ALA A 60 3.50 9.53 -1.21
CA ALA A 60 3.53 9.53 0.25
C ALA A 60 4.93 9.93 0.72
N GLN A 61 5.01 10.51 1.90
CA GLN A 61 6.27 10.86 2.55
C GLN A 61 6.42 10.04 3.83
N VAL A 62 7.61 9.47 4.03
CA VAL A 62 7.99 8.86 5.30
C VAL A 62 8.82 9.88 6.06
N ILE A 63 8.37 10.24 7.26
CA ILE A 63 9.05 11.15 8.16
C ILE A 63 9.42 10.34 9.40
N LYS A 64 10.68 10.41 9.80
CA LYS A 64 11.19 9.80 11.02
C LYS A 64 11.95 10.87 11.78
N GLU A 65 11.32 11.40 12.82
CA GLU A 65 11.94 12.37 13.72
C GLU A 65 12.77 11.63 14.79
N ASN A 66 13.84 12.27 15.23
CA ASN A 66 14.60 11.88 16.40
C ASN A 66 14.03 12.55 17.67
N ILE A 67 14.63 12.25 18.83
CA ILE A 67 14.18 12.78 20.13
C ILE A 67 14.30 14.31 20.23
N LEU A 68 15.16 14.92 19.39
CA LEU A 68 15.41 16.35 19.35
C LEU A 68 14.50 17.09 18.35
N GLY A 69 13.69 16.37 17.55
CA GLY A 69 12.75 16.95 16.60
C GLY A 69 13.28 17.17 15.18
N ASP A 70 14.45 16.62 14.84
CA ASP A 70 14.99 16.58 13.46
C ASP A 70 14.65 15.28 12.73
#